data_AF-A0A368XBI0-F1
#
_entry.id   AF-A0A368XBI0-F1
#
_cell.length_a   1.000
_cell.length_b   1.000
_cell.length_c   1.000
_cell.angle_alpha   90.00
_cell.angle_beta   90.00
_cell.angle_gamma   90.00
#
_symmetry.space_group_name_H-M   'P 1'
#
loop_
_entity.id
_entity.type
_entity.pdbx_description
1 polymer ?
#
loop_
_entity_poly.entity_id
_entity_poly.type
_entity_poly.pdbx_seq_one_letter_code
_entity_poly.pdbx_strand_id
1 'polypeptide(L)' 'MMKNKTRIILLISFYFLLCLFDYIFTKSFNWIPNILEAIVVFALVVLFIEIDSRKK' A
#
# COMPACT_ATOMS: atom_id res chain seq x y z
N MET A 1 19.79 -3.78 -4.25
CA MET A 1 19.27 -2.86 -5.29
C MET A 1 17.91 -3.28 -5.88
N MET A 2 17.65 -4.58 -6.13
CA MET A 2 16.33 -5.03 -6.66
C MET A 2 15.16 -4.94 -5.65
N LYS A 3 15.39 -5.20 -4.35
CA LYS A 3 14.35 -5.13 -3.30
C LYS A 3 13.59 -3.80 -3.26
N ASN A 4 14.27 -2.67 -3.46
CA ASN A 4 13.64 -1.35 -3.42
C ASN A 4 12.74 -1.12 -4.63
N LYS A 5 13.16 -1.58 -5.82
CA LYS A 5 12.34 -1.51 -7.03
C LYS A 5 11.06 -2.33 -6.89
N THR A 6 11.17 -3.56 -6.36
CA THR A 6 10.00 -4.41 -6.07
C THR A 6 9.05 -3.78 -5.06
N ARG A 7 9.59 -3.14 -4.00
CA ARG A 7 8.78 -2.42 -3.01
C ARG A 7 8.01 -1.24 -3.61
N ILE A 8 8.63 -0.47 -4.50
CA ILE A 8 7.99 0.65 -5.19
C ILE A 8 6.88 0.15 -6.13
N ILE A 9 7.14 -0.91 -6.89
CA ILE A 9 6.12 -1.52 -7.78
C ILE A 9 4.93 -2.01 -6.97
N LEU A 10 5.17 -2.68 -5.84
CA LEU A 10 4.12 -3.11 -4.91
C LEU A 10 3.32 -1.93 -4.37
N LEU A 11 3.99 -0.84 -3.98
CA LEU A 11 3.33 0.38 -3.50
C LEU A 11 2.40 0.97 -4.56
N ILE A 12 2.87 1.07 -5.81
CA ILE A 12 2.08 1.60 -6.93
C ILE A 12 0.87 0.71 -7.20
N SER A 13 1.05 -0.60 -7.29
CA SER A 13 -0.05 -1.55 -7.49
C SER A 13 -1.07 -1.49 -6.36
N PHE A 14 -0.60 -1.36 -5.11
CA PHE A 14 -1.47 -1.25 -3.94
C PHE A 14 -2.29 0.04 -3.94
N TYR A 15 -1.68 1.14 -4.35
CA TYR A 15 -2.37 2.41 -4.53
C TYR A 15 -3.49 2.34 -5.58
N PHE A 16 -3.23 1.73 -6.74
CA PHE A 16 -4.27 1.52 -7.75
C PHE A 16 -5.42 0.67 -7.23
N LEU A 17 -5.11 -0.37 -6.45
CA LEU A 17 -6.13 -1.23 -5.84
C LEU A 17 -7.02 -0.45 -4.87
N LEU A 18 -6.42 0.38 -4.01
CA LEU A 18 -7.16 1.24 -3.06
C LEU A 18 -8.07 2.23 -3.78
N CYS A 19 -7.58 2.91 -4.82
CA CYS A 19 -8.42 3.80 -5.62
C CYS A 19 -9.60 3.07 -6.26
N LEU A 20 -9.39 1.82 -6.71
CA LEU A 20 -10.45 1.02 -7.31
C LEU A 20 -11.47 0.57 -6.26
N PHE A 21 -11.03 0.21 -5.05
CA PHE A 21 -11.92 -0.09 -3.93
C PHE A 21 -12.71 1.13 -3.47
N ASP A 22 -12.06 2.28 -3.28
CA ASP A 22 -12.73 3.54 -2.92
C ASP A 22 -13.81 3.87 -3.96
N TYR A 23 -13.48 3.79 -5.25
CA TYR A 23 -14.46 4.00 -6.32
C TYR A 23 -15.66 3.03 -6.25
N ILE A 24 -15.44 1.75 -5.94
CA ILE A 24 -16.53 0.77 -5.80
C ILE A 24 -17.44 1.11 -4.61
N PHE A 25 -16.86 1.48 -3.47
CA PHE A 25 -17.62 1.67 -2.23
C PHE A 25 -18.25 3.06 -2.10
N THR A 26 -17.54 4.12 -2.47
CA THR A 26 -17.99 5.49 -2.29
C THR A 26 -18.52 6.12 -3.58
N LYS A 27 -18.34 5.46 -4.74
CA LYS A 27 -18.59 6.03 -6.08
C LYS A 27 -17.86 7.36 -6.31
N SER A 28 -16.87 7.66 -5.49
CA SER A 28 -16.07 8.88 -5.52
C SER A 28 -14.64 8.49 -5.87
N PHE A 29 -13.92 9.40 -6.52
CA PHE A 29 -12.53 9.17 -6.89
C PHE A 29 -11.64 10.22 -6.23
N ASN A 30 -11.28 9.98 -4.97
CA ASN A 30 -10.48 10.91 -4.18
C ASN A 30 -9.01 10.48 -4.17
N TRP A 31 -8.24 10.96 -5.15
CA TRP A 31 -6.83 10.62 -5.34
C TRP A 31 -5.95 10.94 -4.11
N ILE A 32 -6.19 12.07 -3.45
CA ILE A 32 -5.35 12.56 -2.34
C ILE A 32 -5.43 11.66 -1.09
N PRO A 33 -6.62 11.37 -0.53
CA PRO A 33 -6.72 10.49 0.64
C PRO A 33 -6.22 9.07 0.32
N ASN A 34 -6.46 8.57 -0.89
CA ASN A 34 -6.03 7.23 -1.29
C ASN A 34 -4.49 7.09 -1.35
N ILE A 35 -3.75 8.16 -1.67
CA ILE A 35 -2.28 8.17 -1.61
C ILE A 35 -1.81 8.01 -0.16
N LEU A 36 -2.43 8.76 0.75
CA LEU A 36 -2.09 8.77 2.17
C LEU A 36 -2.39 7.41 2.80
N GLU A 37 -3.56 6.84 2.50
CA GLU A 37 -3.93 5.49 2.95
C GLU A 37 -2.99 4.42 2.40
N ALA A 38 -2.62 4.48 1.12
CA ALA A 38 -1.71 3.51 0.52
C ALA A 38 -0.33 3.51 1.20
N ILE A 39 0.20 4.68 1.54
CA ILE A 39 1.48 4.81 2.24
C ILE A 39 1.38 4.23 3.65
N VAL A 40 0.30 4.55 4.39
CA VAL A 40 0.09 4.07 5.76
C VAL A 40 -0.06 2.54 5.78
N VAL A 41 -0.90 1.98 4.91
CA VAL A 41 -1.12 0.53 4.85
C VAL A 41 0.17 -0.19 4.43
N PHE A 42 0.92 0.36 3.47
CA PHE A 42 2.21 -0.21 3.08
C PHE A 42 3.21 -0.19 4.24
N ALA A 43 3.28 0.91 5.01
CA ALA A 43 4.14 1.00 6.18
C ALA A 43 3.77 -0.05 7.25
N LEU A 44 2.48 -0.24 7.51
CA LEU A 44 1.98 -1.28 8.42
C LEU A 44 2.37 -2.68 7.94
N VAL A 45 2.16 -2.99 6.65
CA VAL A 45 2.52 -4.29 6.07
C VAL A 45 4.01 -4.57 6.22
N VAL A 46 4.87 -3.59 5.92
CA VAL A 46 6.32 -3.73 6.10
C VAL A 46 6.68 -3.95 7.57
N LEU A 47 6.04 -3.22 8.48
CA LEU A 47 6.26 -3.36 9.93
C LEU A 47 5.85 -4.76 10.42
N PHE A 48 4.69 -5.28 9.99
CA PHE A 48 4.27 -6.64 10.32
C PHE A 48 5.24 -7.70 9.78
N ILE A 49 5.71 -7.55 8.54
CA ILE A 49 6.70 -8.45 7.93
C ILE A 49 8.01 -8.41 8.73
N GLU A 50 8.47 -7.23 9.17
CA GLU A 50 9.67 -7.11 9.98
C GLU A 50 9.53 -7.75 11.37
N ILE A 51 8.36 -7.61 12.01
CA ILE A 51 8.07 -8.29 13.29
C ILE A 51 8.08 -9.81 13.11
N ASP A 52 7.43 -10.33 12.06
CA ASP A 52 7.40 -11.77 11.78
C ASP A 52 8.80 -12.32 11.50
N SER A 53 9.58 -11.61 10.68
CA SER A 53 10.96 -11.97 10.37
C SER A 53 11.90 -11.95 11.59
N ARG A 54 11.60 -11.20 12.65
CA ARG A 54 12.40 -11.16 13.89
C ARG A 54 12.01 -12.25 14.89
N LYS A 55 10.84 -12.87 14.73
CA LYS A 55 10.38 -13.98 15.58
C LYS A 55 10.92 -15.34 15.12
N LYS A 56 11.50 -15.40 13.92
CA LYS A 56 12.09 -16.59 13.31
C LYS A 56 13.61 -16.54 13.43
#